data_AF-A0A1X2GTP7-F1
#
_entry.id   AF-A0A1X2GTP7-F1
#
_cell.length_a   1.000
_cell.length_b   1.000
_cell.length_c   1.000
_cell.angle_alpha   90.00
_cell.angle_beta   90.00
_cell.angle_gamma   90.00
#
_symmetry.space_group_name_H-M   'P 1'
#
loop_
_entity.id
_entity.type
_entity.pdbx_description
1 polymer ?
#
loop_
_entity_poly.entity_id
_entity_poly.type
_entity_poly.pdbx_seq_one_letter_code
_entity_poly.pdbx_strand_id
1 'polypeptide(L)'
;MVKSSTPVWVLLFSFMFGFEKPRWRLVMIIFVIVSGVFLTVEGETKFDTLGFTLVLVAAVASGLRWNMTQLLLQQDRLGIHSPIATLYYLSPIMFVTMLFLSLVIEHPIDQFRYSGHFDNAYHVVESFGLMAIGGLLAFAMTLSELYLIKNTNTVTLSVAGISKEVVVISLSVLIYGDVLTSKTILGLIVSIAGIIWYNYYKLTKQSNNDKGQYQMIPLPLSKNLED
;
A
#
# COMPACT_ATOMS: atom_id res chain seq x y z
N MET A 1 -1.87 16.63 1.12
CA MET A 1 -2.93 16.18 2.08
C MET A 1 -3.95 15.23 1.50
N VAL A 2 -4.41 15.47 0.27
CA VAL A 2 -5.35 14.60 -0.44
C VAL A 2 -4.84 13.16 -0.62
N LYS A 3 -3.52 12.96 -0.78
CA LYS A 3 -2.93 11.63 -0.96
C LYS A 3 -3.17 10.70 0.23
N SER A 4 -3.25 11.23 1.44
CA SER A 4 -3.55 10.46 2.67
C SER A 4 -4.98 9.89 2.68
N SER A 5 -5.85 10.29 1.74
CA SER A 5 -7.18 9.71 1.54
C SER A 5 -7.18 8.42 0.72
N THR A 6 -6.02 8.00 0.18
CA THR A 6 -5.90 6.74 -0.60
C THR A 6 -6.51 5.51 0.09
N PRO A 7 -6.37 5.31 1.43
CA PRO A 7 -7.00 4.18 2.12
C PRO A 7 -8.54 4.17 2.04
N VAL A 8 -9.17 5.34 1.94
CA VAL A 8 -10.63 5.47 1.77
C VAL A 8 -11.04 4.93 0.40
N TRP A 9 -10.30 5.32 -0.65
CA TRP A 9 -10.53 4.84 -2.01
C TRP A 9 -10.25 3.35 -2.14
N VAL A 10 -9.18 2.86 -1.51
CA VAL A 10 -8.88 1.42 -1.43
C VAL A 10 -10.05 0.66 -0.82
N LEU A 11 -10.59 1.11 0.31
CA LEU A 11 -11.72 0.48 0.99
C LEU A 11 -12.98 0.49 0.12
N LEU A 12 -13.29 1.63 -0.50
CA LEU A 12 -14.45 1.78 -1.37
C LEU A 12 -14.41 0.80 -2.55
N PHE A 13 -13.27 0.73 -3.24
CA PHE A 13 -13.09 -0.24 -4.32
C PHE A 13 -13.10 -1.69 -3.82
N SER A 14 -12.58 -1.95 -2.61
CA SER A 14 -12.64 -3.28 -2.00
C SER A 14 -14.06 -3.73 -1.71
N PHE A 15 -14.99 -2.81 -1.43
CA PHE A 15 -16.42 -3.12 -1.31
C PHE A 15 -17.07 -3.30 -2.69
N MET A 16 -16.73 -2.46 -3.67
CA MET A 16 -17.25 -2.55 -5.04
C MET A 16 -16.90 -3.87 -5.72
N PHE A 17 -15.67 -4.36 -5.55
CA PHE A 17 -15.23 -5.66 -6.07
C PHE A 17 -15.66 -6.85 -5.20
N GLY A 18 -16.31 -6.61 -4.05
CA GLY A 18 -16.83 -7.66 -3.18
C GLY A 18 -15.79 -8.39 -2.34
N PHE A 19 -14.54 -7.91 -2.26
CA PHE A 19 -13.49 -8.51 -1.45
C PHE A 19 -13.74 -8.39 0.05
N GLU A 20 -14.47 -7.35 0.47
CA GLU A 20 -14.88 -7.17 1.87
C GLU A 20 -16.36 -6.84 2.00
N LYS A 21 -17.00 -7.41 3.03
CA LYS A 21 -18.40 -7.08 3.36
C LYS A 21 -18.43 -5.73 4.09
N PRO A 22 -19.30 -4.79 3.68
CA PRO A 22 -19.40 -3.49 4.33
C PRO A 22 -19.86 -3.70 5.78
N ARG A 23 -18.95 -3.47 6.72
CA ARG A 23 -19.21 -3.50 8.16
C ARG A 23 -18.92 -2.12 8.72
N TRP A 24 -19.90 -1.57 9.43
CA TRP A 24 -19.80 -0.22 10.02
C TRP A 24 -18.53 -0.05 10.88
N ARG A 25 -18.17 -1.09 11.64
CA ARG A 25 -16.97 -1.09 12.49
C ARG A 25 -15.67 -0.87 11.69
N LEU A 26 -15.54 -1.47 10.51
CA LEU A 26 -14.35 -1.34 9.68
C LEU A 26 -14.25 0.07 9.09
N VAL A 27 -15.37 0.62 8.61
CA VAL A 27 -15.43 1.99 8.07
C VAL A 27 -15.00 3.00 9.13
N MET A 28 -15.49 2.86 10.37
CA MET A 28 -15.10 3.71 11.49
C MET A 28 -13.61 3.63 11.80
N ILE A 29 -13.02 2.43 11.78
CA ILE A 29 -11.57 2.24 12.02
C ILE A 29 -10.75 2.95 10.95
N ILE A 30 -11.07 2.77 9.67
CA ILE A 30 -10.35 3.43 8.57
C ILE A 30 -10.52 4.95 8.65
N PHE A 31 -11.72 5.44 8.99
CA PHE A 31 -11.96 6.86 9.18
C PHE A 31 -11.10 7.47 10.30
N VAL A 32 -10.95 6.77 11.44
CA VAL A 32 -10.06 7.19 12.54
C VAL A 32 -8.60 7.22 12.11
N ILE A 33 -8.14 6.24 11.33
CA ILE A 33 -6.76 6.23 10.83
C ILE A 33 -6.52 7.42 9.90
N VAL A 34 -7.43 7.66 8.96
CA VAL A 34 -7.33 8.76 7.98
C VAL A 34 -7.40 10.13 8.67
N SER A 35 -8.26 10.29 9.68
CA SER A 35 -8.33 11.53 10.45
C SER A 35 -7.05 11.77 11.26
N GLY A 36 -6.47 10.72 11.85
CA GLY A 36 -5.16 10.79 12.52
C GLY A 36 -4.06 11.29 11.58
N VAL A 37 -3.95 10.72 10.38
CA VAL A 37 -2.97 11.17 9.38
C VAL A 37 -3.26 12.61 8.94
N PHE A 38 -4.53 12.96 8.76
CA PHE A 38 -4.92 14.33 8.42
C PHE A 38 -4.57 15.36 9.52
N LEU A 39 -4.50 14.95 10.78
CA LEU A 39 -4.05 15.81 11.88
C LEU A 39 -2.53 15.98 11.94
N THR A 40 -1.76 15.04 11.39
CA THR A 40 -0.28 15.16 11.33
C THR A 40 0.22 16.23 10.36
N VAL A 41 -0.71 16.75 9.57
CA VAL A 41 -0.53 17.59 8.42
C VAL A 41 -0.83 19.03 8.84
N GLU A 42 0.15 19.92 8.76
CA GLU A 42 -0.09 21.35 8.92
C GLU A 42 -0.60 21.96 7.61
N GLY A 43 -1.55 22.90 7.74
CA GLY A 43 -2.32 23.47 6.63
C GLY A 43 -1.45 24.16 5.59
N GLU A 44 -1.71 23.88 4.32
CA GLU A 44 -0.97 24.51 3.22
C GLU A 44 -1.40 25.96 3.00
N THR A 45 -0.44 26.87 2.98
CA THR A 45 -0.64 28.31 2.78
C THR A 45 -0.82 28.71 1.30
N LYS A 46 -0.72 27.77 0.36
CA LYS A 46 -0.91 27.99 -1.09
C LYS A 46 -1.72 26.87 -1.72
N PHE A 47 -3.04 27.02 -1.72
CA PHE A 47 -3.94 26.06 -2.37
C PHE A 47 -3.90 26.24 -3.90
N ASP A 48 -3.41 25.23 -4.61
CA ASP A 48 -3.48 25.12 -6.07
C ASP A 48 -4.53 24.09 -6.49
N THR A 49 -5.49 24.51 -7.30
CA THR A 49 -6.64 23.68 -7.71
C THR A 49 -6.23 22.57 -8.68
N LEU A 50 -5.26 22.83 -9.56
CA LEU A 50 -4.76 21.84 -10.51
C LEU A 50 -4.01 20.71 -9.80
N GLY A 51 -3.05 21.05 -8.93
CA GLY A 51 -2.32 20.10 -8.09
C GLY A 51 -3.26 19.29 -7.19
N PHE A 52 -4.26 19.95 -6.58
CA PHE A 52 -5.29 19.27 -5.79
C PHE A 52 -6.03 18.19 -6.60
N THR A 53 -6.51 18.55 -7.80
CA THR A 53 -7.27 17.64 -8.67
C THR A 53 -6.40 16.48 -9.14
N LEU A 54 -5.15 16.75 -9.50
CA LEU A 54 -4.20 15.75 -9.99
C LEU A 54 -3.87 14.72 -8.89
N VAL A 55 -3.67 15.17 -7.65
CA VAL A 55 -3.45 14.28 -6.50
C VAL A 55 -4.72 13.49 -6.15
N LEU A 56 -5.91 14.08 -6.29
CA LEU A 56 -7.17 13.37 -6.08
C LEU A 56 -7.33 12.20 -7.08
N VAL A 57 -7.13 12.46 -8.37
CA VAL A 57 -7.17 11.42 -9.41
C VAL A 57 -6.11 10.35 -9.15
N ALA A 58 -4.90 10.75 -8.76
CA ALA A 58 -3.83 9.81 -8.41
C ALA A 58 -4.19 8.91 -7.22
N ALA A 59 -4.89 9.43 -6.20
CA ALA A 59 -5.34 8.66 -5.05
C ALA A 59 -6.41 7.62 -5.44
N VAL A 60 -7.38 8.02 -6.27
CA VAL A 60 -8.42 7.13 -6.81
C VAL A 60 -7.78 6.02 -7.66
N ALA A 61 -6.90 6.39 -8.61
CA ALA A 61 -6.20 5.43 -9.47
C ALA A 61 -5.32 4.46 -8.67
N SER A 62 -4.67 4.94 -7.60
CA SER A 62 -3.87 4.09 -6.70
C SER A 62 -4.74 3.07 -5.96
N GLY A 63 -5.91 3.48 -5.46
CA GLY A 63 -6.86 2.59 -4.82
C GLY A 63 -7.40 1.52 -5.78
N LEU A 64 -7.73 1.92 -7.01
CA LEU A 64 -8.18 1.01 -8.06
C LEU A 64 -7.08 0.02 -8.44
N ARG A 65 -5.85 0.51 -8.71
CA ARG A 65 -4.69 -0.32 -9.09
C ARG A 65 -4.50 -1.48 -8.13
N TRP A 66 -4.45 -1.19 -6.83
CA TRP A 66 -4.19 -2.24 -5.85
C TRP A 66 -5.33 -3.27 -5.75
N ASN A 67 -6.58 -2.82 -5.84
CA ASN A 67 -7.72 -3.74 -5.87
C ASN A 67 -7.74 -4.61 -7.15
N MET A 68 -7.35 -4.06 -8.30
CA MET A 68 -7.18 -4.84 -9.53
C MET A 68 -6.02 -5.84 -9.41
N THR A 69 -4.90 -5.43 -8.80
CA THR A 69 -3.78 -6.35 -8.51
C THR A 69 -4.23 -7.48 -7.58
N GLN A 70 -5.04 -7.18 -6.56
CA GLN A 70 -5.62 -8.23 -5.71
C GLN A 70 -6.54 -9.15 -6.51
N LEU A 71 -7.41 -8.61 -7.37
CA LEU A 71 -8.27 -9.42 -8.25
C LEU A 71 -7.44 -10.40 -9.07
N LEU A 72 -6.40 -9.88 -9.75
CA LEU A 72 -5.51 -10.67 -10.61
C LEU A 72 -4.81 -11.80 -9.84
N LEU A 73 -4.42 -11.52 -8.59
CA LEU A 73 -3.66 -12.45 -7.75
C LEU A 73 -4.53 -13.51 -7.05
N GLN A 74 -5.82 -13.22 -6.84
CA GLN A 74 -6.79 -14.13 -6.21
C GLN A 74 -7.59 -14.95 -7.24
N GLN A 75 -7.48 -14.65 -8.54
CA GLN A 75 -8.20 -15.39 -9.58
C GLN A 75 -7.49 -16.71 -9.91
N ASP A 76 -7.95 -17.82 -9.32
CA ASP A 76 -7.41 -19.19 -9.56
C ASP A 76 -7.37 -19.61 -11.03
N ARG A 77 -8.22 -19.01 -11.88
CA ARG A 77 -8.34 -19.34 -13.30
C ARG A 77 -7.13 -18.96 -14.16
N LEU A 78 -6.24 -18.10 -13.67
CA LEU A 78 -5.09 -17.61 -14.44
C LEU A 78 -3.82 -18.46 -14.26
N GLY A 79 -3.79 -19.43 -13.33
CA GLY A 79 -2.61 -20.28 -13.07
C GLY A 79 -1.39 -19.54 -12.51
N ILE A 80 -1.51 -18.23 -12.23
CA ILE A 80 -0.43 -17.40 -11.70
C ILE A 80 -0.47 -17.45 -10.17
N HIS A 81 -0.07 -18.59 -9.60
CA HIS A 81 -0.02 -18.73 -8.13
C HIS A 81 1.14 -17.97 -7.49
N SER A 82 2.11 -17.47 -8.26
CA SER A 82 3.31 -16.82 -7.74
C SER A 82 3.24 -15.27 -7.89
N PRO A 83 3.43 -14.52 -6.79
CA PRO A 83 3.56 -13.05 -6.84
C PRO A 83 4.66 -12.59 -7.80
N ILE A 84 5.72 -13.39 -7.93
CA ILE A 84 6.84 -13.16 -8.84
C ILE A 84 6.38 -13.22 -10.31
N ALA A 85 5.54 -14.18 -10.69
CA ALA A 85 5.02 -14.24 -12.06
C ALA A 85 4.09 -13.05 -12.36
N THR A 86 3.27 -12.63 -11.40
CA THR A 86 2.46 -11.41 -11.54
C THR A 86 3.35 -10.19 -11.78
N LEU A 87 4.43 -10.06 -11.01
CA LEU A 87 5.42 -8.99 -11.19
C LEU A 87 6.13 -9.08 -12.54
N TYR A 88 6.46 -10.28 -13.02
CA TYR A 88 7.08 -10.49 -14.33
C TYR A 88 6.21 -9.98 -15.48
N TYR A 89 4.89 -10.18 -15.43
CA TYR A 89 3.97 -9.66 -16.45
C TYR A 89 3.69 -8.15 -16.32
N LEU A 90 3.66 -7.61 -15.10
CA LEU A 90 3.39 -6.18 -14.84
C LEU A 90 4.61 -5.28 -15.07
N SER A 91 5.82 -5.75 -14.75
CA SER A 91 7.03 -4.93 -14.84
C SER A 91 7.33 -4.36 -16.24
N PRO A 92 7.26 -5.13 -17.35
CA PRO A 92 7.59 -4.59 -18.67
C PRO A 92 6.58 -3.53 -19.12
N ILE A 93 5.28 -3.70 -18.83
CA ILE A 93 4.27 -2.70 -19.19
C ILE A 93 4.44 -1.41 -18.36
N MET A 94 4.78 -1.53 -17.07
CA MET A 94 5.11 -0.38 -16.23
C MET A 94 6.37 0.33 -16.72
N PHE A 95 7.39 -0.40 -17.14
CA PHE A 95 8.63 0.17 -17.68
C PHE A 95 8.37 0.95 -18.97
N VAL A 96 7.67 0.35 -19.96
CA VAL A 96 7.40 1.00 -21.25
C VAL A 96 6.56 2.26 -21.08
N THR A 97 5.53 2.22 -20.23
CA THR A 97 4.67 3.38 -19.97
C THR A 97 5.41 4.50 -19.24
N MET A 98 6.23 4.16 -18.24
CA MET A 98 7.03 5.16 -17.51
C MET A 98 8.14 5.75 -18.38
N LEU A 99 8.80 4.93 -19.21
CA LEU A 99 9.81 5.38 -20.17
C LEU A 99 9.22 6.36 -21.18
N PHE A 100 8.05 6.04 -21.73
CA PHE A 100 7.34 6.92 -22.66
C PHE A 100 6.98 8.26 -22.02
N LEU A 101 6.44 8.26 -20.79
CA LEU A 101 6.11 9.49 -20.07
C LEU A 101 7.35 10.33 -19.75
N SER A 102 8.46 9.70 -19.32
CA SER A 102 9.72 10.40 -19.06
C SER A 102 10.27 11.05 -20.34
N LEU A 103 10.22 10.37 -21.49
CA LEU A 103 10.68 10.94 -22.77
C LEU A 103 9.89 12.19 -23.19
N VAL A 104 8.57 12.20 -22.95
CA VAL A 104 7.67 13.29 -23.35
C VAL A 104 7.75 14.48 -22.39
N ILE A 105 7.92 14.24 -21.09
CA ILE A 105 7.85 15.29 -20.06
C ILE A 105 9.24 15.86 -19.75
N GLU A 106 10.25 15.01 -19.58
CA GLU A 106 11.55 15.40 -19.02
C GLU A 106 12.60 15.72 -20.09
N HIS A 107 12.34 15.35 -21.36
CA HIS A 107 13.28 15.51 -22.48
C HIS A 107 14.73 15.14 -22.10
N PRO A 108 14.98 13.85 -21.81
CA PRO A 108 16.22 13.43 -21.16
C PRO A 108 17.47 13.75 -21.99
N ILE A 109 17.36 13.76 -23.33
CA ILE A 109 18.48 14.02 -24.24
C ILE A 109 19.10 15.41 -24.00
N ASP A 110 18.28 16.41 -23.69
CA ASP A 110 18.76 17.75 -23.37
C ASP A 110 19.44 17.77 -22.00
N GLN A 111 18.86 17.07 -21.01
CA GLN A 111 19.43 16.99 -19.66
C GLN A 111 20.79 16.27 -19.62
N PHE A 112 20.94 15.16 -20.35
CA PHE A 112 22.22 14.43 -20.46
C PHE A 112 23.35 15.28 -21.03
N ARG A 113 23.01 16.29 -21.85
CA ARG A 113 24.00 17.15 -22.51
C ARG A 113 24.49 18.31 -21.64
N TYR A 114 23.72 18.68 -20.61
CA TYR A 114 24.04 19.77 -19.69
C TYR A 114 24.36 19.27 -18.27
N SER A 115 24.21 17.98 -17.98
CA SER A 115 24.43 17.41 -16.65
C SER A 115 25.88 16.98 -16.43
N GLY A 116 26.57 17.56 -15.44
CA GLY A 116 27.92 17.14 -15.02
C GLY A 116 28.02 15.77 -14.34
N HIS A 117 26.91 15.01 -14.31
CA HIS A 117 26.84 13.67 -13.72
C HIS A 117 27.44 12.59 -14.65
N PHE A 118 27.62 12.89 -15.94
CA PHE A 118 28.14 11.96 -16.94
C PHE A 118 29.51 12.36 -17.52
N ASP A 119 30.19 13.33 -16.90
CA ASP A 119 31.45 13.88 -17.42
C ASP A 119 32.68 12.98 -17.13
N ASN A 120 32.65 12.21 -16.04
CA ASN A 120 33.74 11.31 -15.65
C ASN A 120 33.23 9.89 -15.41
N ALA A 121 34.06 8.89 -15.77
CA ALA A 121 33.75 7.48 -15.57
C ALA A 121 33.39 7.14 -14.11
N TYR A 122 33.98 7.84 -13.14
CA TYR A 122 33.63 7.69 -11.72
C TYR A 122 32.19 8.13 -11.40
N HIS A 123 31.77 9.32 -11.89
CA HIS A 123 30.41 9.83 -11.66
C HIS A 123 29.33 9.02 -12.39
N VAL A 124 29.68 8.43 -13.54
CA VAL A 124 28.79 7.51 -14.26
C VAL A 124 28.56 6.23 -13.43
N VAL A 125 29.63 5.63 -12.90
CA VAL A 125 29.54 4.42 -12.08
C VAL A 125 28.82 4.70 -10.75
N GLU A 126 29.07 5.85 -10.13
CA GLU A 126 28.38 6.29 -8.92
C GLU A 126 26.87 6.48 -9.16
N SER A 127 26.50 7.21 -10.22
CA SER A 127 25.09 7.45 -10.57
C SER A 127 24.36 6.16 -10.92
N PHE A 128 24.98 5.29 -11.72
CA PHE A 128 24.41 3.98 -12.06
C PHE A 128 24.32 3.07 -10.84
N GLY A 129 25.30 3.11 -9.93
CA GLY A 129 25.29 2.38 -8.67
C GLY A 129 24.15 2.80 -7.75
N LEU A 130 23.95 4.11 -7.56
CA LEU A 130 22.83 4.65 -6.78
C LEU A 130 21.48 4.28 -7.39
N MET A 131 21.35 4.38 -8.72
CA MET A 131 20.14 3.95 -9.44
C MET A 131 19.87 2.45 -9.28
N ALA A 132 20.91 1.61 -9.39
CA ALA A 132 20.77 0.16 -9.25
C ALA A 132 20.35 -0.24 -7.83
N ILE A 133 20.95 0.38 -6.80
CA ILE A 133 20.58 0.13 -5.40
C ILE A 133 19.14 0.59 -5.14
N GLY A 134 18.77 1.79 -5.59
CA GLY A 134 17.39 2.30 -5.46
C GLY A 134 16.38 1.41 -6.18
N GLY A 135 16.71 0.96 -7.39
CA GLY A 135 15.89 0.02 -8.17
C GLY A 135 15.72 -1.34 -7.48
N LEU A 136 16.79 -1.89 -6.90
CA LEU A 136 16.74 -3.14 -6.15
C LEU A 136 15.85 -3.03 -4.91
N LEU A 137 15.96 -1.92 -4.16
CA LEU A 137 15.11 -1.65 -3.00
C LEU A 137 13.63 -1.48 -3.40
N ALA A 138 13.36 -0.76 -4.50
CA ALA A 138 12.01 -0.60 -5.03
C ALA A 138 11.41 -1.94 -5.50
N PHE A 139 12.21 -2.79 -6.14
CA PHE A 139 11.81 -4.14 -6.52
C PHE A 139 11.47 -5.00 -5.28
N ALA A 140 12.35 -5.00 -4.27
CA ALA A 140 12.12 -5.74 -3.02
C ALA A 140 10.86 -5.26 -2.27
N MET A 141 10.63 -3.93 -2.25
CA MET A 141 9.41 -3.35 -1.70
C MET A 141 8.17 -3.82 -2.47
N THR A 142 8.17 -3.72 -3.79
CA THR A 142 7.04 -4.12 -4.65
C THR A 142 6.73 -5.61 -4.51
N LEU A 143 7.77 -6.45 -4.44
CA LEU A 143 7.62 -7.89 -4.24
C LEU A 143 7.00 -8.20 -2.86
N SER A 144 7.44 -7.50 -1.82
CA SER A 144 6.89 -7.64 -0.46
C SER A 144 5.41 -7.24 -0.41
N GLU A 145 5.02 -6.17 -1.11
CA GLU A 145 3.63 -5.71 -1.21
C GLU A 145 2.76 -6.76 -1.90
N LEU A 146 3.21 -7.32 -3.04
CA LEU A 146 2.48 -8.39 -3.73
C LEU A 146 2.35 -9.65 -2.88
N TYR A 147 3.39 -10.01 -2.13
CA TYR A 147 3.35 -11.15 -1.21
C TYR A 147 2.35 -10.93 -0.07
N LEU A 148 2.28 -9.70 0.45
CA LEU A 148 1.31 -9.34 1.48
C LEU A 148 -0.13 -9.40 0.96
N ILE A 149 -0.39 -8.90 -0.25
CA ILE A 149 -1.72 -8.98 -0.88
C ILE A 149 -2.12 -10.44 -1.09
N LYS A 150 -1.20 -11.29 -1.57
CA LYS A 150 -1.48 -12.72 -1.78
C LYS A 150 -1.99 -13.40 -0.51
N ASN A 151 -1.35 -13.12 0.62
CA ASN A 151 -1.68 -13.77 1.90
C ASN A 151 -2.81 -13.06 2.65
N THR A 152 -3.18 -11.85 2.26
CA THR A 152 -4.17 -11.03 2.96
C THR A 152 -5.15 -10.38 1.98
N ASN A 153 -5.26 -9.05 2.00
CA ASN A 153 -6.08 -8.27 1.09
C ASN A 153 -5.52 -6.84 0.98
N THR A 154 -6.05 -6.08 0.02
CA THR A 154 -5.60 -4.71 -0.27
C THR A 154 -5.85 -3.76 0.89
N VAL A 155 -6.91 -3.97 1.67
CA VAL A 155 -7.20 -3.15 2.86
C VAL A 155 -6.10 -3.32 3.91
N THR A 156 -5.63 -4.55 4.14
CA THR A 156 -4.50 -4.83 5.04
C THR A 156 -3.22 -4.18 4.52
N LEU A 157 -2.95 -4.29 3.21
CA LEU A 157 -1.81 -3.62 2.58
C LEU A 157 -1.86 -2.11 2.84
N SER A 158 -3.02 -1.49 2.68
CA SER A 158 -3.19 -0.05 2.92
C SER A 158 -2.91 0.33 4.38
N VAL A 159 -3.35 -0.48 5.36
CA VAL A 159 -3.06 -0.24 6.77
C VAL A 159 -1.56 -0.45 7.08
N ALA A 160 -0.94 -1.47 6.48
CA ALA A 160 0.50 -1.71 6.59
C ALA A 160 1.32 -0.55 6.00
N GLY A 161 0.86 0.02 4.89
CA GLY A 161 1.43 1.22 4.28
C GLY A 161 1.40 2.43 5.22
N ILE A 162 0.25 2.70 5.86
CA ILE A 162 0.14 3.79 6.84
C ILE A 162 1.04 3.52 8.06
N SER A 163 1.12 2.27 8.51
CA SER A 163 2.01 1.87 9.61
C SER A 163 3.48 2.14 9.27
N LYS A 164 3.90 1.82 8.04
CA LYS A 164 5.25 2.13 7.52
C LYS A 164 5.49 3.64 7.50
N GLU A 165 4.53 4.44 7.02
CA GLU A 165 4.65 5.90 7.01
C GLU A 165 4.82 6.48 8.41
N VAL A 166 4.06 6.00 9.41
CA VAL A 166 4.20 6.41 10.81
C VAL A 166 5.60 6.10 11.37
N VAL A 167 6.16 4.94 11.04
CA VAL A 167 7.53 4.56 11.43
C VAL A 167 8.56 5.49 10.79
N VAL A 168 8.41 5.80 9.50
CA VAL A 168 9.31 6.72 8.79
C VAL A 168 9.26 8.11 9.43
N ILE A 169 8.07 8.65 9.68
CA ILE A 169 7.92 9.97 10.34
C ILE A 169 8.59 9.97 11.72
N SER A 170 8.34 8.93 12.52
CA SER A 170 8.91 8.81 13.86
C SER A 170 10.45 8.75 13.83
N LEU A 171 11.01 7.99 12.88
CA LEU A 171 12.45 7.86 12.72
C LEU A 171 13.08 9.15 12.20
N SER A 172 12.42 9.84 11.26
CA SER A 172 12.86 11.15 10.78
C SER A 172 12.98 12.15 11.93
N VAL A 173 11.99 12.22 12.82
CA VAL A 173 12.06 13.11 13.99
C VAL A 173 13.23 12.73 14.90
N LEU A 174 13.42 11.44 15.17
CA LEU A 174 14.48 10.97 16.07
C LEU A 174 15.89 11.26 15.54
N ILE A 175 16.10 11.13 14.22
CA ILE A 175 17.40 11.35 13.58
C ILE A 175 17.67 12.84 13.35
N TYR A 176 16.69 13.58 12.81
CA TYR A 176 16.87 14.98 12.42
C TYR A 176 16.62 15.96 13.57
N GLY A 177 16.04 15.51 14.68
CA GLY A 177 15.78 16.35 15.86
C GLY A 177 14.74 17.44 15.60
N ASP A 178 13.85 17.24 14.63
CA ASP A 178 12.87 18.24 14.21
C ASP A 178 11.85 18.54 15.32
N VAL A 179 11.50 19.82 15.43
CA VAL A 179 10.56 20.30 16.46
C VAL A 179 9.15 19.86 16.08
N LEU A 180 8.64 18.85 16.77
CA LEU A 180 7.28 18.36 16.55
C LEU A 180 6.24 19.37 17.06
N THR A 181 5.38 19.86 16.17
CA THR A 181 4.16 20.55 16.60
C THR A 181 3.29 19.59 17.42
N SER A 182 2.65 20.10 18.48
CA SER A 182 1.67 19.33 19.27
C SER A 182 0.58 18.68 18.42
N LYS A 183 0.20 19.28 17.28
CA LYS A 183 -0.76 18.70 16.31
C LYS A 183 -0.23 17.42 15.67
N THR A 184 1.03 17.42 15.26
CA THR A 184 1.70 16.26 14.66
C THR A 184 1.79 15.09 15.63
N ILE A 185 2.12 15.37 16.90
CA ILE A 185 2.15 14.34 17.96
C ILE A 185 0.76 13.74 18.17
N LEU A 186 -0.28 14.58 18.28
CA LEU A 186 -1.65 14.11 18.45
C LEU A 186 -2.12 13.26 17.27
N GLY A 187 -1.85 13.70 16.03
CA GLY A 187 -2.20 12.92 14.84
C GLY A 187 -1.53 11.54 14.83
N LEU A 188 -0.26 11.48 15.22
CA LEU A 188 0.51 10.24 15.27
C LEU A 188 -0.05 9.26 16.31
N ILE A 189 -0.44 9.75 17.50
CA ILE A 189 -1.11 8.94 18.53
C ILE A 189 -2.44 8.39 18.03
N VAL A 190 -3.27 9.22 17.39
CA VAL A 190 -4.57 8.81 16.84
C VAL A 190 -4.40 7.75 15.74
N SER A 191 -3.43 7.94 14.83
CA SER A 191 -3.13 6.95 13.79
C SER A 191 -2.68 5.61 14.37
N ILE A 192 -1.78 5.61 15.37
CA ILE A 192 -1.34 4.39 16.05
C ILE A 192 -2.52 3.68 16.72
N ALA A 193 -3.37 4.42 17.45
CA ALA A 193 -4.55 3.85 18.10
C ALA A 193 -5.51 3.19 17.08
N GLY A 194 -5.73 3.85 15.93
CA GLY A 194 -6.53 3.30 14.83
C GLY A 194 -5.94 2.02 14.24
N ILE A 195 -4.62 1.96 14.04
CA ILE A 195 -3.91 0.77 13.54
C ILE A 195 -4.02 -0.40 14.53
N ILE A 196 -3.82 -0.14 15.83
CA ILE A 196 -3.99 -1.16 16.89
C ILE A 196 -5.42 -1.70 16.88
N TRP A 197 -6.41 -0.81 16.77
CA TRP A 197 -7.81 -1.20 16.71
C TRP A 197 -8.13 -2.03 15.46
N TYR A 198 -7.58 -1.68 14.30
CA TYR A 198 -7.69 -2.47 13.08
C TYR A 198 -7.13 -3.88 13.26
N ASN A 199 -5.93 -3.98 13.83
CA ASN A 199 -5.27 -5.27 14.05
C ASN A 199 -6.11 -6.15 15.00
N TYR A 200 -6.57 -5.60 16.11
CA TYR A 200 -7.46 -6.30 17.05
C TYR A 200 -8.78 -6.77 16.39
N TYR A 201 -9.40 -5.90 15.57
CA TYR A 201 -10.59 -6.25 14.81
C TYR A 201 -10.35 -7.41 13.83
N LYS A 202 -9.22 -7.38 13.13
CA LYS A 202 -8.84 -8.43 12.18
C LYS A 202 -8.57 -9.77 12.87
N LEU A 203 -7.84 -9.77 13.98
CA LEU A 203 -7.58 -10.97 14.80
C LEU A 203 -8.88 -11.57 15.35
N THR A 204 -9.79 -10.73 15.85
CA THR A 204 -11.10 -11.18 16.35
C THR A 204 -11.94 -11.80 15.23
N LYS A 205 -11.93 -11.20 14.03
CA LYS A 205 -12.64 -11.73 12.86
C LYS A 205 -12.09 -13.09 12.44
N GLN A 206 -10.76 -13.26 12.47
CA GLN A 206 -10.11 -14.54 12.13
C GLN A 206 -10.44 -15.63 13.16
N SER A 207 -10.34 -15.32 14.46
CA SER A 207 -10.70 -16.27 15.54
C SER A 207 -12.18 -16.70 15.50
N ASN A 208 -13.10 -15.78 15.17
CA ASN A 208 -14.52 -16.13 15.04
C ASN A 208 -14.80 -17.00 13.80
N ASN A 209 -14.03 -16.84 12.72
CA ASN A 209 -14.13 -17.71 11.55
C ASN A 209 -13.61 -19.13 11.85
N ASP A 210 -12.49 -19.25 12.58
CA ASP A 210 -11.96 -20.55 13.00
C ASP A 210 -12.94 -21.30 13.92
N LYS A 211 -13.56 -20.60 14.88
CA LYS A 211 -14.57 -21.22 15.77
C LYS A 211 -15.80 -21.74 15.02
N GLY A 212 -16.15 -21.17 13.86
CA GLY A 212 -17.23 -21.66 13.01
C GLY A 212 -16.90 -22.94 12.24
N GLN A 213 -15.61 -23.26 12.03
CA GLN A 213 -15.18 -24.51 11.37
C GLN A 213 -15.09 -25.72 12.32
N TYR A 214 -14.93 -25.50 13.64
CA TYR A 214 -14.92 -26.59 14.63
C TYR A 214 -16.31 -27.09 15.06
N GLN A 215 -17.39 -26.59 14.45
CA GLN A 215 -18.76 -26.92 14.85
C GLN A 215 -19.51 -27.87 13.89
N MET A 216 -18.81 -28.53 12.95
CA MET A 216 -19.32 -29.65 12.14
C MET A 216 -18.26 -30.75 12.17
N ILE A 217 -18.44 -31.91 12.81
CA ILE A 217 -19.35 -33.02 12.47
C ILE A 217 -19.55 -33.87 13.76
N PRO A 218 -20.78 -34.15 14.24
CA PRO A 218 -20.99 -35.30 15.11
C PRO A 218 -20.76 -36.56 14.26
N LEU A 219 -19.73 -37.34 14.58
CA LEU A 219 -19.52 -38.68 14.03
C LEU A 219 -20.81 -39.49 14.18
N PRO A 220 -21.45 -39.96 13.10
CA PRO A 220 -22.46 -40.99 13.24
C PRO A 220 -21.74 -42.24 13.73
N LEU A 221 -22.14 -42.66 14.93
CA LEU A 221 -21.77 -43.92 15.56
C LEU A 221 -22.04 -45.05 14.55
N SER A 222 -20.98 -45.60 13.93
CA SER A 222 -21.09 -46.83 13.14
C SER A 222 -21.34 -47.98 14.10
N LYS A 223 -22.62 -48.20 14.32
CA LYS A 223 -23.24 -49.36 14.94
C LYS A 223 -22.77 -50.62 14.20
N ASN A 224 -22.16 -51.54 14.96
CA ASN A 224 -22.12 -52.99 14.78
C ASN A 224 -21.81 -53.52 13.36
N LEU A 225 -20.58 -54.00 13.18
CA LEU A 225 -20.30 -55.18 12.37
C LEU A 225 -19.69 -56.24 13.30
N GLU A 226 -20.55 -56.85 14.10
CA GLU A 226 -20.43 -58.26 14.46
C GLU A 226 -21.28 -59.01 13.44
N ASP A 227 -20.62 -59.79 12.58
CA ASP A 227 -20.98 -61.13 12.09
C ASP A 227 -20.00 -61.54 10.98
#